data_AF-A0A7K5B887-F1
#
_entry.id   AF-A0A7K5B887-F1
#
_cell.length_a   1.000
_cell.length_b   1.000
_cell.length_c   1.000
_cell.angle_alpha   90.00
_cell.angle_beta   90.00
_cell.angle_gamma   90.00
#
_symmetry.space_group_name_H-M   'P 1'
#
loop_
_entity.id
_entity.type
_entity.pdbx_description
1 polymer ?
#
loop_
_entity_poly.entity_id
_entity_poly.type
_entity_poly.pdbx_seq_one_letter_code
_entity_poly.pdbx_strand_id
1 'polypeptide(L)'
;MPRAPATPAPPPLLLLVLLLALLLLLLAAPPAGSETAKGKQKALRQREVVDVYNGMCLQGPSGVPGRDGNPGANGIPGTPGIPGRDGLKGEKGECMRESIEESWTPNFKQCSWSALNYGIDLGKIAECTFTKMRSNSALRVLFSGSLRLKCKNACCQRWYFTFNGAECAGPLPIEAIIYLDQGSPELNSTINIHRTSSVEGLCEGINAGLVDIAIWVGTCSDYPRGDASTGWNSVSRIIIEELPK
;
A
#
# COMPACT_ATOMS: atom_id res chain seq x y z
N MET A 1 -37.31 -14.84 23.37
CA MET A 1 -35.99 -15.49 23.14
C MET A 1 -35.07 -15.10 24.28
N PRO A 2 -34.48 -16.06 25.02
CA PRO A 2 -33.68 -15.77 26.19
C PRO A 2 -32.25 -15.34 25.82
N ARG A 3 -31.70 -14.43 26.61
CA ARG A 3 -30.38 -13.81 26.51
C ARG A 3 -29.32 -14.81 27.00
N ALA A 4 -28.27 -15.05 26.21
CA ALA A 4 -27.14 -15.91 26.60
C ALA A 4 -26.29 -15.27 27.72
N PRO A 5 -25.63 -16.05 28.59
CA PRO A 5 -24.78 -15.53 29.65
C PRO A 5 -23.38 -15.16 29.14
N ALA A 6 -22.84 -14.05 29.65
CA ALA A 6 -21.48 -13.59 29.39
C ALA A 6 -20.45 -14.45 30.15
N THR A 7 -19.37 -14.82 29.46
CA THR A 7 -18.20 -15.51 30.04
C THR A 7 -17.26 -14.51 30.73
N PRO A 8 -16.65 -14.86 31.89
CA PRO A 8 -15.73 -13.97 32.58
C PRO A 8 -14.32 -14.02 31.96
N ALA A 9 -13.70 -12.84 31.80
CA ALA A 9 -12.30 -12.71 31.42
C ALA A 9 -11.36 -13.17 32.58
N PRO A 10 -10.17 -13.73 32.29
CA PRO A 10 -9.26 -14.22 33.31
C PRO A 10 -8.62 -13.07 34.11
N PRO A 11 -8.28 -13.28 35.39
CA PRO A 11 -7.78 -12.23 36.27
C PRO A 11 -6.32 -11.84 35.92
N PRO A 12 -5.93 -10.57 36.17
CA PRO A 12 -4.62 -10.00 35.77
C PRO A 12 -3.39 -10.65 36.45
N LEU A 13 -3.60 -11.55 37.41
CA LEU A 13 -2.55 -12.28 38.13
C LEU A 13 -1.88 -13.37 37.29
N LEU A 14 -2.60 -14.02 36.35
CA LEU A 14 -2.02 -15.10 35.55
C LEU A 14 -1.00 -14.59 34.52
N LEU A 15 -1.21 -13.39 33.97
CA LEU A 15 -0.33 -12.78 32.99
C LEU A 15 1.00 -12.32 33.62
N LEU A 16 0.96 -11.87 34.88
CA LEU A 16 2.13 -11.43 35.63
C LEU A 16 3.08 -12.60 35.98
N VAL A 17 2.51 -13.78 36.31
CA VAL A 17 3.28 -14.99 36.63
C VAL A 17 4.01 -15.52 35.38
N LEU A 18 3.38 -15.47 34.21
CA LEU A 18 4.00 -15.85 32.93
C LEU A 18 5.16 -14.93 32.53
N LEU A 19 5.03 -13.62 32.76
CA LEU A 19 6.10 -12.65 32.49
C LEU A 19 7.30 -12.79 33.44
N LEU A 20 7.06 -13.08 34.73
CA LEU A 20 8.12 -13.34 35.71
C LEU A 20 8.88 -14.66 35.42
N ALA A 21 8.18 -15.71 34.99
CA ALA A 21 8.80 -16.98 34.61
C ALA A 21 9.72 -16.84 33.38
N LEU A 22 9.32 -16.04 32.38
CA LEU A 22 10.14 -15.79 31.18
C LEU A 22 11.39 -14.96 31.50
N LEU A 23 11.31 -14.01 32.45
CA LEU A 23 12.45 -13.20 32.89
C LEU A 23 13.48 -14.02 33.70
N LEU A 24 13.02 -15.02 34.46
CA LEU A 24 13.88 -15.95 35.20
C LEU A 24 14.64 -16.94 34.28
N LEU A 25 14.08 -17.29 33.11
CA LEU A 25 14.74 -18.13 32.11
C LEU A 25 15.84 -17.40 31.32
N LEU A 26 15.80 -16.07 31.26
CA LEU A 26 16.83 -15.23 30.60
C LEU A 26 18.05 -14.94 31.49
N LEU A 27 17.99 -15.28 32.78
CA LEU A 27 19.07 -15.04 33.77
C LEU A 27 19.99 -16.25 33.98
N ALA A 28 19.78 -17.37 33.28
CA ALA A 28 20.52 -18.62 33.49
C ALA A 28 21.26 -19.09 32.22
N ALA A 29 22.30 -18.36 31.80
CA ALA A 29 23.32 -18.90 30.91
C ALA A 29 24.71 -18.32 31.25
N PRO A 30 25.70 -19.17 31.62
CA PRO A 30 27.02 -18.73 32.07
C PRO A 30 27.98 -18.48 30.90
N PRO A 31 28.99 -17.59 31.06
CA PRO A 31 30.07 -17.43 30.09
C PRO A 31 31.20 -18.43 30.37
N ALA A 32 31.63 -19.17 29.35
CA ALA A 32 32.84 -19.99 29.40
C ALA A 32 34.08 -19.10 29.18
N GLY A 33 34.86 -18.91 30.24
CA GLY A 33 36.22 -18.36 30.17
C GLY A 33 37.25 -19.44 29.86
N SER A 34 38.40 -19.04 29.31
CA SER A 34 39.62 -19.84 29.25
C SER A 34 40.78 -19.04 29.88
N GLU A 35 41.42 -19.62 30.89
CA GLU A 35 42.60 -19.08 31.56
C GLU A 35 43.87 -19.87 31.18
N THR A 36 44.86 -19.12 30.70
CA THR A 36 46.32 -19.11 31.01
C THR A 36 47.11 -20.39 31.31
N ALA A 37 48.35 -20.42 30.77
CA ALA A 37 49.52 -21.01 31.43
C ALA A 37 50.73 -20.05 31.35
N LYS A 38 51.46 -19.89 32.46
CA LYS A 38 52.64 -19.01 32.66
C LYS A 38 53.92 -19.82 32.93
N GLY A 39 55.06 -19.30 32.47
CA GLY A 39 56.40 -19.37 33.11
C GLY A 39 57.31 -20.53 32.65
N LYS A 40 58.66 -20.44 32.59
CA LYS A 40 59.67 -19.46 33.01
C LYS A 40 61.03 -19.69 32.29
N GLN A 41 61.74 -18.60 31.99
CA GLN A 41 63.19 -18.26 32.06
C GLN A 41 64.34 -19.28 31.79
N LYS A 42 65.30 -18.85 30.94
CA LYS A 42 66.74 -18.56 31.23
C LYS A 42 67.42 -18.01 29.94
N ALA A 43 67.78 -16.74 29.82
CA ALA A 43 69.07 -16.11 30.17
C ALA A 43 70.32 -16.69 29.46
N LEU A 44 70.92 -15.94 28.51
CA LEU A 44 72.37 -15.63 28.52
C LEU A 44 72.79 -14.53 27.52
N ARG A 45 73.34 -13.47 28.11
CA ARG A 45 74.41 -12.53 27.68
C ARG A 45 74.30 -11.65 26.43
N GLN A 46 74.92 -10.49 26.66
CA GLN A 46 74.92 -9.22 25.98
C GLN A 46 76.37 -8.93 25.55
N ARG A 47 76.50 -7.94 24.66
CA ARG A 47 77.65 -7.00 24.50
C ARG A 47 78.78 -7.47 23.57
N GLU A 48 79.50 -6.68 22.75
CA GLU A 48 79.45 -5.34 22.11
C GLU A 48 80.87 -5.16 21.48
N VAL A 49 81.01 -4.35 20.41
CA VAL A 49 82.27 -3.72 19.88
C VAL A 49 83.32 -4.68 19.23
N VAL A 50 84.11 -4.42 18.17
CA VAL A 50 84.77 -3.23 17.57
C VAL A 50 85.25 -3.54 16.12
N ASP A 51 85.31 -2.48 15.29
CA ASP A 51 86.04 -2.17 14.03
C ASP A 51 87.01 -3.16 13.33
N VAL A 52 87.23 -2.94 12.02
CA VAL A 52 88.57 -2.61 11.43
C VAL A 52 88.48 -2.43 9.90
N TYR A 53 89.07 -1.33 9.38
CA TYR A 53 89.37 -1.06 7.96
C TYR A 53 90.89 -0.94 7.75
N ASN A 54 91.37 -1.51 6.63
CA ASN A 54 92.52 -1.18 5.75
C ASN A 54 93.95 -0.86 6.26
N GLY A 55 94.95 -1.63 5.76
CA GLY A 55 95.87 -1.11 4.71
C GLY A 55 97.41 -1.16 4.90
N MET A 56 98.11 -1.41 3.77
CA MET A 56 99.56 -1.25 3.40
C MET A 56 100.53 -2.45 3.63
N CYS A 57 101.56 -2.80 2.84
CA CYS A 57 102.05 -2.70 1.42
C CYS A 57 103.41 -3.47 1.34
N LEU A 58 103.85 -4.04 0.18
CA LEU A 58 105.25 -4.08 -0.36
C LEU A 58 105.44 -5.04 -1.59
N GLN A 59 105.77 -4.42 -2.74
CA GLN A 59 106.65 -4.73 -3.91
C GLN A 59 106.99 -6.18 -4.42
N GLY A 60 106.89 -6.37 -5.76
CA GLY A 60 107.07 -7.64 -6.52
C GLY A 60 108.49 -7.95 -7.07
N PRO A 61 108.71 -9.06 -7.82
CA PRO A 61 108.64 -9.05 -9.30
C PRO A 61 108.28 -10.41 -9.99
N SER A 62 107.86 -10.38 -11.27
CA SER A 62 108.32 -11.24 -12.39
C SER A 62 107.41 -11.08 -13.61
N GLY A 63 108.01 -11.03 -14.81
CA GLY A 63 107.32 -10.95 -16.10
C GLY A 63 106.81 -12.29 -16.62
N VAL A 64 105.80 -12.21 -17.48
CA VAL A 64 104.75 -13.21 -17.76
C VAL A 64 105.01 -14.09 -18.99
N PRO A 65 104.72 -15.40 -18.91
CA PRO A 65 104.31 -16.19 -20.08
C PRO A 65 102.80 -16.02 -20.36
N GLY A 66 102.44 -15.92 -21.65
CA GLY A 66 101.08 -15.61 -22.11
C GLY A 66 100.02 -16.64 -21.68
N ARG A 67 98.79 -16.17 -21.46
CA ARG A 67 97.65 -17.00 -21.08
C ARG A 67 96.98 -17.63 -22.31
N ASP A 68 96.66 -18.90 -22.21
CA ASP A 68 95.75 -19.57 -23.15
C ASP A 68 94.36 -18.93 -23.12
N GLY A 69 93.72 -18.85 -24.30
CA GLY A 69 92.39 -18.26 -24.47
C GLY A 69 91.31 -19.05 -23.75
N ASN A 70 90.42 -18.35 -23.05
CA ASN A 70 89.28 -18.97 -22.35
C ASN A 70 88.24 -19.52 -23.35
N PRO A 71 87.59 -20.67 -23.07
CA PRO A 71 86.48 -21.15 -23.88
C PRO A 71 85.33 -20.13 -23.95
N GLY A 72 84.65 -20.06 -25.10
CA GLY A 72 83.51 -19.17 -25.31
C GLY A 72 82.34 -19.46 -24.35
N ALA A 73 81.66 -18.42 -23.88
CA ALA A 73 80.56 -18.53 -22.93
C ALA A 73 79.31 -19.19 -23.56
N ASN A 74 78.62 -20.01 -22.77
CA ASN A 74 77.34 -20.63 -23.18
C ASN A 74 76.27 -19.57 -23.47
N GLY A 75 75.43 -19.80 -24.47
CA GLY A 75 74.32 -18.92 -24.86
C GLY A 75 73.28 -18.74 -23.74
N ILE A 76 72.66 -17.56 -23.71
CA ILE A 76 71.71 -17.14 -22.68
C ILE A 76 70.38 -17.89 -22.87
N PRO A 77 69.77 -18.51 -21.82
CA PRO A 77 68.46 -19.13 -21.94
C PRO A 77 67.38 -18.13 -22.36
N GLY A 78 66.44 -18.55 -23.20
CA GLY A 78 65.32 -17.73 -23.64
C GLY A 78 64.39 -17.34 -22.50
N THR A 79 63.88 -16.11 -22.52
CA THR A 79 62.98 -15.59 -21.49
C THR A 79 61.61 -16.29 -21.51
N PRO A 80 61.00 -16.59 -20.34
CA PRO A 80 59.66 -17.16 -20.27
C PRO A 80 58.61 -16.30 -20.99
N GLY A 81 57.60 -16.97 -21.58
CA GLY A 81 56.49 -16.30 -22.26
C GLY A 81 55.64 -15.45 -21.30
N ILE A 82 55.06 -14.38 -21.84
CA ILE A 82 54.25 -13.43 -21.07
C ILE A 82 52.92 -14.11 -20.68
N PRO A 83 52.48 -14.05 -19.41
CA PRO A 83 51.17 -14.56 -19.01
C PRO A 83 50.02 -13.90 -19.80
N GLY A 84 48.97 -14.67 -20.08
CA GLY A 84 47.78 -14.18 -20.77
C GLY A 84 47.05 -13.08 -19.98
N ARG A 85 46.36 -12.17 -20.68
CA ARG A 85 45.56 -11.13 -20.04
C ARG A 85 44.27 -11.71 -19.45
N ASP A 86 43.89 -11.20 -18.27
CA ASP A 86 42.62 -11.52 -17.64
C ASP A 86 41.44 -11.07 -18.51
N GLY A 87 40.36 -11.84 -18.47
CA GLY A 87 39.12 -11.52 -19.19
C GLY A 87 38.44 -10.26 -18.66
N LEU A 88 37.63 -9.62 -19.51
CA LEU A 88 36.86 -8.44 -19.12
C LEU A 88 35.82 -8.81 -18.05
N LYS A 89 35.74 -7.98 -17.00
CA LYS A 89 34.76 -8.12 -15.93
C LYS A 89 33.36 -7.88 -16.48
N GLY A 90 32.41 -8.78 -16.17
CA GLY A 90 31.01 -8.63 -16.57
C GLY A 90 30.35 -7.36 -16.03
N GLU A 91 29.35 -6.87 -16.76
CA GLU A 91 28.59 -5.68 -16.40
C GLU A 91 27.81 -5.88 -15.09
N LYS A 92 27.67 -4.80 -14.32
CA LYS A 92 26.93 -4.82 -13.06
C LYS A 92 25.44 -4.84 -13.38
N GLY A 93 24.71 -5.85 -12.90
CA GLY A 93 23.26 -5.93 -13.04
C GLY A 93 22.57 -4.70 -12.46
N GLU A 94 21.62 -4.14 -13.21
CA GLU A 94 20.80 -3.01 -12.76
C GLU A 94 19.79 -3.48 -11.70
N CYS A 95 19.70 -2.76 -10.58
CA CYS A 95 18.61 -2.98 -9.64
C CYS A 95 17.32 -2.44 -10.25
N MET A 96 16.41 -3.33 -10.65
CA MET A 96 15.04 -2.93 -10.95
C MET A 96 14.45 -2.27 -9.71
N ARG A 97 14.20 -0.96 -9.80
CA ARG A 97 13.35 -0.28 -8.82
C ARG A 97 11.93 -0.63 -9.22
N GLU A 98 11.35 -1.65 -8.58
CA GLU A 98 9.91 -1.81 -8.62
C GLU A 98 9.30 -0.49 -8.15
N SER A 99 8.66 0.23 -9.06
CA SER A 99 7.64 1.19 -8.65
C SER A 99 6.57 0.34 -7.98
N ILE A 100 6.53 0.35 -6.66
CA ILE A 100 5.35 -0.06 -5.91
C ILE A 100 4.31 0.98 -6.28
N GLU A 101 3.66 0.80 -7.42
CA GLU A 101 2.41 1.44 -7.74
C GLU A 101 1.50 1.06 -6.58
N GLU A 102 1.14 2.06 -5.78
CA GLU A 102 0.45 1.89 -4.51
C GLU A 102 -0.80 1.04 -4.78
N SER A 103 -0.74 -0.24 -4.44
CA SER A 103 -1.68 -1.23 -4.95
C SER A 103 -3.09 -0.77 -4.60
N TRP A 104 -3.96 -0.60 -5.60
CA TRP A 104 -5.28 -0.05 -5.41
C TRP A 104 -6.07 -0.92 -4.43
N THR A 105 -6.15 -0.47 -3.17
CA THR A 105 -6.98 -1.14 -2.17
C THR A 105 -8.45 -0.76 -2.41
N PRO A 106 -9.35 -1.74 -2.53
CA PRO A 106 -10.78 -1.47 -2.65
C PRO A 106 -11.27 -0.70 -1.42
N ASN A 107 -11.96 0.41 -1.67
CA ASN A 107 -12.65 1.17 -0.64
C ASN A 107 -14.12 1.28 -1.04
N PHE A 108 -15.00 0.58 -0.33
CA PHE A 108 -16.43 0.58 -0.60
C PHE A 108 -17.23 0.54 0.69
N LYS A 109 -18.45 1.06 0.64
CA LYS A 109 -19.40 1.08 1.77
C LYS A 109 -20.81 0.86 1.25
N GLN A 110 -21.59 0.09 2.01
CA GLN A 110 -23.03 -0.01 1.80
C GLN A 110 -23.78 0.47 3.04
N CYS A 111 -24.62 1.48 2.87
CA CYS A 111 -25.66 1.83 3.85
C CYS A 111 -26.97 1.20 3.40
N SER A 112 -27.65 0.50 4.31
CA SER A 112 -28.89 -0.22 4.02
C SER A 112 -29.97 0.14 5.04
N TRP A 113 -31.20 0.22 4.56
CA TRP A 113 -32.39 0.47 5.35
C TRP A 113 -33.40 -0.64 5.10
N SER A 114 -33.95 -1.22 6.17
CA SER A 114 -34.97 -2.28 6.09
C SER A 114 -36.32 -1.74 5.59
N ALA A 115 -36.63 -0.49 5.88
CA ALA A 115 -37.82 0.21 5.44
C ALA A 115 -37.59 1.73 5.48
N LEU A 116 -37.32 2.35 4.32
CA LEU A 116 -37.27 3.83 4.24
C LEU A 116 -38.70 4.39 4.32
N ASN A 117 -39.65 3.89 3.50
CA ASN A 117 -41.03 4.35 3.49
C ASN A 117 -41.21 5.88 3.45
N TYR A 118 -40.34 6.59 2.73
CA TYR A 118 -40.39 8.05 2.63
C TYR A 118 -41.34 8.48 1.51
N GLY A 119 -42.50 9.01 1.90
CA GLY A 119 -43.48 9.63 1.00
C GLY A 119 -43.32 11.14 0.89
N ILE A 120 -42.08 11.62 0.74
CA ILE A 120 -41.80 13.04 0.51
C ILE A 120 -41.67 13.30 -0.98
N ASP A 121 -42.15 14.46 -1.40
CA ASP A 121 -42.07 14.88 -2.80
C ASP A 121 -40.80 15.66 -3.09
N LEU A 122 -40.26 16.40 -2.12
CA LEU A 122 -39.06 17.22 -2.28
C LEU A 122 -38.18 17.10 -1.04
N GLY A 123 -36.88 16.95 -1.24
CA GLY A 123 -35.90 16.99 -0.17
C GLY A 123 -35.03 15.73 -0.06
N LYS A 124 -34.25 15.69 1.01
CA LYS A 124 -33.29 14.63 1.33
C LYS A 124 -34.03 13.39 1.81
N ILE A 125 -33.75 12.25 1.19
CA ILE A 125 -34.37 10.96 1.55
C ILE A 125 -33.49 10.22 2.55
N ALA A 126 -32.21 10.05 2.22
CA ALA A 126 -31.26 9.29 3.03
C ALA A 126 -29.82 9.74 2.77
N GLU A 127 -28.93 9.43 3.71
CA GLU A 127 -27.51 9.79 3.66
C GLU A 127 -26.63 8.64 4.13
N CYS A 128 -25.45 8.55 3.53
CA CYS A 128 -24.39 7.62 3.87
C CYS A 128 -23.05 8.35 3.80
N THR A 129 -22.51 8.72 4.97
CA THR A 129 -21.16 9.31 5.04
C THR A 129 -20.10 8.29 4.65
N PHE A 130 -19.16 8.68 3.80
CA PHE A 130 -18.09 7.83 3.28
C PHE A 130 -16.73 8.47 3.48
N THR A 131 -15.72 7.68 3.86
CA THR A 131 -14.33 8.16 3.93
C THR A 131 -13.66 7.90 2.60
N LYS A 132 -13.49 8.94 1.79
CA LYS A 132 -12.73 8.89 0.54
C LYS A 132 -11.23 8.95 0.85
N MET A 133 -10.46 7.99 0.36
CA MET A 133 -9.05 7.84 0.71
C MET A 133 -8.13 8.67 -0.17
N ARG A 134 -8.47 8.85 -1.46
CA ARG A 134 -7.60 9.50 -2.45
C ARG A 134 -8.34 10.67 -3.10
N SER A 135 -7.63 11.78 -3.31
CA SER A 135 -8.20 12.94 -4.02
C SER A 135 -8.25 12.73 -5.54
N ASN A 136 -7.29 11.95 -6.07
CA ASN A 136 -7.28 11.56 -7.48
C ASN A 136 -7.99 10.22 -7.72
N SER A 137 -9.26 10.15 -7.35
CA SER A 137 -10.11 8.99 -7.57
C SER A 137 -11.56 9.44 -7.78
N ALA A 138 -12.40 8.59 -8.34
CA ALA A 138 -13.82 8.86 -8.52
C ALA A 138 -14.66 8.10 -7.47
N LEU A 139 -15.88 8.56 -7.21
CA LEU A 139 -16.86 7.83 -6.40
C LEU A 139 -17.98 7.32 -7.29
N ARG A 140 -18.10 6.00 -7.41
CA ARG A 140 -19.30 5.37 -7.98
C ARG A 140 -20.33 5.25 -6.89
N VAL A 141 -21.53 5.76 -7.13
CA VAL A 141 -22.65 5.70 -6.19
C VAL A 141 -23.82 5.01 -6.85
N LEU A 142 -24.51 4.16 -6.10
CA LEU A 142 -25.72 3.48 -6.52
C LEU A 142 -26.73 3.52 -5.38
N PHE A 143 -27.91 4.08 -5.65
CA PHE A 143 -29.11 3.84 -4.87
C PHE A 143 -29.86 2.68 -5.51
N SER A 144 -30.31 1.72 -4.71
CA SER A 144 -31.27 0.69 -5.13
C SER A 144 -32.40 0.63 -4.12
N GLY A 145 -33.63 0.85 -4.59
CA GLY A 145 -34.82 0.85 -3.75
C GLY A 145 -36.09 1.06 -4.56
N SER A 146 -37.24 0.87 -3.92
CA SER A 146 -38.55 1.09 -4.54
C SER A 146 -38.75 2.58 -4.82
N LEU A 147 -38.98 2.96 -6.08
CA LEU A 147 -39.39 4.30 -6.47
C LEU A 147 -40.82 4.27 -6.99
N ARG A 148 -41.57 5.33 -6.71
CA ARG A 148 -42.92 5.52 -7.24
C ARG A 148 -43.16 6.99 -7.52
N LEU A 149 -43.75 7.26 -8.69
CA LEU A 149 -44.39 8.52 -9.02
C LEU A 149 -45.87 8.23 -9.26
N LYS A 150 -46.75 9.12 -8.79
CA LYS A 150 -48.19 9.08 -9.04
C LYS A 150 -48.68 10.47 -9.37
N CYS A 151 -49.53 10.59 -10.38
CA CYS A 151 -50.18 11.84 -10.72
C CYS A 151 -51.48 11.61 -11.49
N LYS A 152 -52.33 12.64 -11.51
CA LYS A 152 -53.60 12.64 -12.25
C LYS A 152 -53.47 13.10 -13.69
N ASN A 153 -52.53 14.00 -13.94
CA ASN A 153 -52.11 14.48 -15.26
C ASN A 153 -50.62 14.15 -15.44
N ALA A 154 -50.09 14.30 -16.65
CA ALA A 154 -48.67 14.17 -16.91
C ALA A 154 -47.81 14.94 -15.89
N CYS A 155 -46.86 14.23 -15.28
CA CYS A 155 -45.98 14.76 -14.24
C CYS A 155 -44.58 14.17 -14.34
N CYS A 156 -43.66 14.76 -13.58
CA CYS A 156 -42.28 14.29 -13.51
C CYS A 156 -41.70 14.48 -12.12
N GLN A 157 -40.84 13.55 -11.72
CA GLN A 157 -40.00 13.68 -10.53
C GLN A 157 -38.58 13.15 -10.80
N ARG A 158 -37.60 13.79 -10.16
CA ARG A 158 -36.17 13.50 -10.28
C ARG A 158 -35.64 12.98 -8.95
N TRP A 159 -34.89 11.89 -8.98
CA TRP A 159 -34.08 11.41 -7.85
C TRP A 159 -32.62 11.61 -8.18
N TYR A 160 -31.84 12.20 -7.27
CA TYR A 160 -30.46 12.59 -7.58
C TYR A 160 -29.54 12.53 -6.37
N PHE A 161 -28.25 12.38 -6.63
CA PHE A 161 -27.22 12.37 -5.59
C PHE A 161 -26.61 13.74 -5.34
N THR A 162 -26.24 13.95 -4.08
CA THR A 162 -25.39 15.06 -3.66
C THR A 162 -24.19 14.54 -2.88
N PHE A 163 -23.11 15.31 -2.90
CA PHE A 163 -21.86 15.10 -2.20
C PHE A 163 -21.58 16.36 -1.39
N ASN A 164 -21.60 16.26 -0.07
CA ASN A 164 -21.51 17.40 0.85
C ASN A 164 -22.57 18.49 0.55
N GLY A 165 -23.78 18.05 0.18
CA GLY A 165 -24.91 18.94 -0.12
C GLY A 165 -24.91 19.57 -1.53
N ALA A 166 -23.87 19.33 -2.35
CA ALA A 166 -23.81 19.79 -3.74
C ALA A 166 -24.05 18.64 -4.72
N GLU A 167 -24.73 18.90 -5.84
CA GLU A 167 -24.83 17.91 -6.92
C GLU A 167 -23.46 17.65 -7.55
N CYS A 168 -23.32 16.48 -8.19
CA CYS A 168 -22.08 16.16 -8.88
C CYS A 168 -21.81 17.15 -10.03
N ALA A 169 -20.62 17.75 -10.02
CA ALA A 169 -20.20 18.71 -11.05
C ALA A 169 -19.53 18.05 -12.26
N GLY A 170 -18.92 16.88 -12.09
CA GLY A 170 -18.14 16.21 -13.14
C GLY A 170 -18.30 14.69 -13.10
N PRO A 171 -18.68 14.04 -14.22
CA PRO A 171 -18.92 14.62 -15.55
C PRO A 171 -20.27 15.36 -15.67
N LEU A 172 -21.31 14.91 -14.97
CA LEU A 172 -22.65 15.50 -14.94
C LEU A 172 -23.35 15.12 -13.61
N PRO A 173 -24.47 15.78 -13.24
CA PRO A 173 -25.30 15.35 -12.13
C PRO A 173 -25.74 13.88 -12.27
N ILE A 174 -25.79 13.18 -11.13
CA ILE A 174 -26.18 11.77 -11.08
C ILE A 174 -27.65 11.72 -10.68
N GLU A 175 -28.50 11.32 -11.63
CA GLU A 175 -29.95 11.36 -11.45
C GLU A 175 -30.69 10.23 -12.19
N ALA A 176 -31.90 9.96 -11.72
CA ALA A 176 -32.91 9.21 -12.43
C ALA A 176 -34.19 10.04 -12.48
N ILE A 177 -34.70 10.26 -13.68
CA ILE A 177 -35.92 11.02 -13.92
C ILE A 177 -37.03 10.05 -14.30
N ILE A 178 -38.19 10.19 -13.65
CA ILE A 178 -39.39 9.44 -13.98
C ILE A 178 -40.43 10.44 -14.49
N TYR A 179 -40.80 10.28 -15.76
CA TYR A 179 -42.01 10.88 -16.32
C TYR A 179 -43.14 9.88 -16.18
N LEU A 180 -44.30 10.38 -15.81
CA LEU A 180 -45.52 9.58 -15.75
C LEU A 180 -46.65 10.37 -16.37
N ASP A 181 -47.32 9.76 -17.34
CA ASP A 181 -48.62 10.24 -17.80
C ASP A 181 -49.73 9.53 -17.02
N GLN A 182 -50.92 10.13 -17.03
CA GLN A 182 -52.10 9.60 -16.39
C GLN A 182 -52.40 8.16 -16.83
N GLY A 183 -53.08 7.39 -15.97
CA GLY A 183 -53.61 6.08 -16.34
C GLY A 183 -54.73 6.22 -17.37
N SER A 184 -55.60 5.20 -17.50
CA SER A 184 -56.75 5.32 -18.40
C SER A 184 -57.62 6.51 -18.00
N PRO A 185 -57.79 7.53 -18.87
CA PRO A 185 -58.65 8.68 -18.61
C PRO A 185 -60.12 8.25 -18.51
N GLU A 186 -60.50 7.27 -19.32
CA GLU A 186 -61.85 6.67 -19.38
C GLU A 186 -62.23 6.00 -18.05
N LEU A 187 -61.25 5.40 -17.37
CA LEU A 187 -61.45 4.71 -16.09
C LEU A 187 -61.09 5.59 -14.87
N ASN A 188 -60.75 6.86 -15.06
CA ASN A 188 -60.29 7.78 -14.01
C ASN A 188 -59.21 7.14 -13.10
N SER A 189 -58.28 6.41 -13.72
CA SER A 189 -57.29 5.59 -13.00
C SER A 189 -55.92 6.27 -12.99
N THR A 190 -55.16 6.09 -11.91
CA THR A 190 -53.77 6.56 -11.80
C THR A 190 -52.83 5.37 -11.70
N ILE A 191 -51.69 5.41 -12.38
CA ILE A 191 -50.64 4.42 -12.22
C ILE A 191 -50.01 4.59 -10.83
N ASN A 192 -49.99 3.51 -10.04
CA ASN A 192 -49.45 3.50 -8.68
C ASN A 192 -48.54 2.29 -8.46
N ILE A 193 -47.47 2.21 -9.26
CA ILE A 193 -46.53 1.09 -9.25
C ILE A 193 -45.31 1.47 -8.41
N HIS A 194 -45.10 0.74 -7.33
CA HIS A 194 -43.87 0.77 -6.56
C HIS A 194 -42.91 -0.25 -7.14
N ARG A 195 -41.83 0.21 -7.78
CA ARG A 195 -40.87 -0.67 -8.46
C ARG A 195 -39.47 -0.41 -7.97
N THR A 196 -38.71 -1.47 -7.71
CA THR A 196 -37.27 -1.34 -7.46
C THR A 196 -36.60 -0.72 -8.67
N SER A 197 -36.00 0.44 -8.47
CA SER A 197 -35.24 1.20 -9.46
C SER A 197 -33.85 1.52 -8.90
N SER A 198 -32.96 1.93 -9.79
CA SER A 198 -31.63 2.41 -9.43
C SER A 198 -31.45 3.87 -9.82
N VAL A 199 -30.67 4.58 -9.02
CA VAL A 199 -30.04 5.86 -9.37
C VAL A 199 -28.56 5.61 -9.25
N GLU A 200 -27.80 5.79 -10.32
CA GLU A 200 -26.39 5.37 -10.35
C GLU A 200 -25.57 6.34 -11.19
N GLY A 201 -24.32 6.56 -10.79
CA GLY A 201 -23.36 7.26 -11.60
C GLY A 201 -21.98 7.32 -10.96
N LEU A 202 -21.05 7.97 -11.66
CA LEU A 202 -19.69 8.24 -11.23
C LEU A 202 -19.53 9.74 -10.99
N CYS A 203 -18.95 10.13 -9.85
CA CYS A 203 -18.63 11.52 -9.56
C CYS A 203 -17.14 11.74 -9.34
N GLU A 204 -16.60 12.76 -10.01
CA GLU A 204 -15.21 13.18 -9.95
C GLU A 204 -15.06 14.55 -9.27
N GLY A 205 -13.81 14.89 -8.90
CA GLY A 205 -13.48 16.20 -8.35
C GLY A 205 -13.78 16.34 -6.85
N ILE A 206 -14.12 15.24 -6.19
CA ILE A 206 -14.32 15.19 -4.73
C ILE A 206 -12.97 14.94 -4.07
N ASN A 207 -12.58 15.79 -3.12
CA ASN A 207 -11.33 15.64 -2.37
C ASN A 207 -11.38 14.46 -1.40
N ALA A 208 -10.21 13.89 -1.06
CA ALA A 208 -10.10 12.93 0.02
C ALA A 208 -10.63 13.51 1.36
N GLY A 209 -11.18 12.65 2.20
CA GLY A 209 -11.78 13.01 3.47
C GLY A 209 -13.17 12.41 3.67
N LEU A 210 -13.89 12.92 4.67
CA LEU A 210 -15.29 12.57 4.89
C LEU A 210 -16.16 13.25 3.83
N VAL A 211 -17.03 12.45 3.21
CA VAL A 211 -17.97 12.89 2.17
C VAL A 211 -19.35 12.43 2.57
N ASP A 212 -20.28 13.38 2.72
CA ASP A 212 -21.68 13.10 2.98
C ASP A 212 -22.41 12.88 1.66
N ILE A 213 -22.76 11.62 1.39
CA ILE A 213 -23.40 11.20 0.15
C ILE A 213 -24.88 10.98 0.43
N ALA A 214 -25.74 11.76 -0.20
CA ALA A 214 -27.17 11.72 0.06
C ALA A 214 -27.98 11.59 -1.23
N ILE A 215 -29.06 10.81 -1.15
CA ILE A 215 -30.07 10.68 -2.21
C ILE A 215 -31.24 11.64 -1.90
N TRP A 216 -31.65 12.37 -2.93
CA TRP A 216 -32.68 13.41 -2.87
C TRP A 216 -33.79 13.12 -3.87
N VAL A 217 -34.95 13.71 -3.62
CA VAL A 217 -36.05 13.84 -4.59
C VAL A 217 -36.30 15.32 -4.88
N GLY A 218 -36.52 15.64 -6.15
CA GLY A 218 -36.62 17.00 -6.67
C GLY A 218 -37.55 17.10 -7.88
N THR A 219 -37.80 18.33 -8.32
CA THR A 219 -38.61 18.63 -9.50
C THR A 219 -37.83 18.43 -10.79
N CYS A 220 -38.54 18.15 -11.87
CA CYS A 220 -38.00 18.21 -13.23
C CYS A 220 -38.14 19.63 -13.81
N SER A 221 -37.35 19.94 -14.84
CA SER A 221 -37.60 21.14 -15.64
C SER A 221 -38.91 20.97 -16.42
N ASP A 222 -39.73 22.02 -16.47
CA ASP A 222 -40.89 22.13 -17.37
C ASP A 222 -42.01 21.08 -17.22
N TYR A 223 -42.06 20.35 -16.10
CA TYR A 223 -43.13 19.39 -15.84
C TYR A 223 -43.78 19.60 -14.46
N PRO A 224 -45.11 19.38 -14.34
CA PRO A 224 -45.79 19.39 -13.06
C PRO A 224 -45.23 18.33 -12.11
N ARG A 225 -45.20 18.67 -10.82
CA ARG A 225 -44.80 17.76 -9.75
C ARG A 225 -45.86 16.68 -9.53
N GLY A 226 -45.42 15.45 -9.29
CA GLY A 226 -46.28 14.36 -8.85
C GLY A 226 -46.18 14.06 -7.34
N ASP A 227 -46.89 13.02 -6.93
CA ASP A 227 -46.80 12.39 -5.61
C ASP A 227 -45.73 11.30 -5.68
N ALA A 228 -44.59 11.53 -5.05
CA ALA A 228 -43.40 10.70 -5.11
C ALA A 228 -43.26 9.86 -3.82
N SER A 229 -42.68 8.67 -3.94
CA SER A 229 -42.37 7.82 -2.79
C SER A 229 -41.12 7.01 -3.03
N THR A 230 -40.34 6.83 -1.95
CA THR A 230 -39.06 6.10 -1.96
C THR A 230 -39.03 5.04 -0.86
N GLY A 231 -38.68 3.81 -1.23
CA GLY A 231 -38.47 2.67 -0.34
C GLY A 231 -39.74 2.09 0.28
N TRP A 232 -40.85 2.07 -0.46
CA TRP A 232 -42.13 1.52 0.01
C TRP A 232 -42.04 0.03 0.28
N ASN A 233 -42.23 -0.35 1.54
CA ASN A 233 -42.26 -1.70 2.11
C ASN A 233 -41.16 -2.61 1.56
N SER A 234 -39.99 -2.03 1.30
CA SER A 234 -38.86 -2.73 0.71
C SER A 234 -37.57 -2.24 1.32
N VAL A 235 -36.54 -3.08 1.22
CA VAL A 235 -35.18 -2.65 1.52
C VAL A 235 -34.75 -1.56 0.54
N SER A 236 -33.90 -0.66 1.01
CA SER A 236 -33.22 0.33 0.18
C SER A 236 -31.74 0.36 0.58
N ARG A 237 -30.87 0.69 -0.37
CA ARG A 237 -29.43 0.76 -0.08
C ARG A 237 -28.74 1.81 -0.94
N ILE A 238 -27.72 2.45 -0.36
CA ILE A 238 -26.73 3.25 -1.06
C ILE A 238 -25.43 2.45 -1.02
N ILE A 239 -24.86 2.14 -2.18
CA ILE A 239 -23.55 1.51 -2.36
C ILE A 239 -22.61 2.60 -2.90
N ILE A 240 -21.46 2.76 -2.26
CA ILE A 240 -20.42 3.72 -2.62
C ILE A 240 -19.13 2.93 -2.84
N GLU A 241 -18.48 3.15 -3.97
CA GLU A 241 -17.21 2.55 -4.34
C GLU A 241 -16.26 3.66 -4.76
N GLU A 242 -15.07 3.71 -4.16
CA GLU A 242 -13.99 4.53 -4.67
C GLU A 242 -13.30 3.78 -5.82
N LEU A 243 -13.08 4.45 -6.94
CA LEU A 243 -12.47 3.89 -8.15
C LEU A 243 -11.25 4.72 -8.58
N PRO A 244 -10.19 4.09 -9.11
CA PRO A 244 -9.09 4.84 -9.71
C PRO A 244 -9.60 5.59 -10.94
N LYS A 245 -8.93 6.70 -11.28
CA LYS A 245 -9.16 7.42 -12.54
C LYS A 245 -8.28 6.86 -13.65
#